data_AF-A0ABD5F2E5-F1
#
_entry.id   AF-A0ABD5F2E5-F1
#
_cell.length_a   1.000
_cell.length_b   1.000
_cell.length_c   1.000
_cell.angle_alpha   90.00
_cell.angle_beta   90.00
_cell.angle_gamma   90.00
#
_symmetry.space_group_name_H-M   'P 1'
#
loop_
_entity.id
_entity.type
_entity.pdbx_description
1 polymer ?
#
loop_
_entity_poly.entity_id
_entity_poly.type
_entity_poly.pdbx_seq_one_letter_code
_entity_poly.pdbx_strand_id
1 'polypeptide(L)'
;MLVYEYLPREFIRLGVVSKAAGLDHREMAAQVRLAQERAGSARLAPREPHTLSELLIAELRRHQWERIAHLMKKEGMAEYVPALDVRGARYERQRLQRLVTDVTEAKRSGACVVEIARHRVYRIDARPAASSAAHVPVLTLHLMKASPDGAAEKAWAVHGRDGGLYQRGGYRITSVEQALLEPGELF
;
A
#
# COMPACT_ATOMS: atom_id res chain seq x y z
N MET A 1 4.49 -22.45 5.42
CA MET A 1 4.19 -21.19 6.15
C MET A 1 4.52 -20.02 5.23
N LEU A 2 3.62 -19.04 5.15
CA LEU A 2 3.75 -17.88 4.28
C LEU A 2 4.49 -16.76 4.99
N VAL A 3 5.53 -16.21 4.37
CA VAL A 3 6.27 -15.03 4.85
C VAL A 3 6.19 -13.93 3.79
N TYR A 4 5.84 -12.71 4.18
CA TYR A 4 5.72 -11.61 3.22
C TYR A 4 7.08 -11.00 2.88
N GLU A 5 7.39 -10.92 1.59
CA GLU A 5 8.60 -10.25 1.11
C GLU A 5 8.61 -8.77 1.53
N TYR A 6 7.46 -8.10 1.38
CA TYR A 6 7.26 -6.70 1.72
C TYR A 6 5.97 -6.52 2.53
N LEU A 7 6.03 -5.69 3.56
CA LEU A 7 4.86 -5.15 4.27
C LEU A 7 4.26 -3.95 3.50
N PRO A 8 2.99 -3.56 3.72
CA PRO A 8 2.37 -2.44 3.01
C PRO A 8 3.19 -1.14 3.08
N ARG A 9 3.70 -0.81 4.28
CA ARG A 9 4.53 0.38 4.50
C ARG A 9 5.87 0.34 3.75
N GLU A 10 6.40 -0.86 3.54
CA GLU A 10 7.65 -1.08 2.80
C GLU A 10 7.40 -0.91 1.30
N PHE A 11 6.30 -1.47 0.77
CA PHE A 11 5.85 -1.22 -0.60
C PHE A 11 5.61 0.25 -0.90
N ILE A 12 4.87 0.95 -0.02
CA ILE A 12 4.58 2.38 -0.21
C ILE A 12 5.88 3.18 -0.34
N ARG A 13 6.84 2.90 0.55
CA ARG A 13 8.13 3.59 0.54
C ARG A 13 8.91 3.29 -0.74
N LEU A 14 9.05 2.02 -1.10
CA LEU A 14 9.80 1.62 -2.29
C LEU A 14 9.20 2.23 -3.56
N GLY A 15 7.87 2.24 -3.65
CA GLY A 15 7.14 2.88 -4.75
C GLY A 15 7.40 4.38 -4.87
N VAL A 16 7.57 5.09 -3.75
CA VAL A 16 7.95 6.51 -3.77
C VAL A 16 9.42 6.69 -4.15
N VAL A 17 10.33 5.87 -3.60
CA VAL A 17 11.77 5.96 -3.88
C VAL A 17 12.08 5.71 -5.35
N SER A 18 11.48 4.69 -5.98
CA SER A 18 11.70 4.45 -7.41
C SER A 18 11.13 5.58 -8.26
N LYS A 19 9.90 6.04 -8.00
CA LYS A 19 9.31 7.18 -8.74
C LYS A 19 10.08 8.48 -8.57
N ALA A 20 10.75 8.66 -7.44
CA ALA A 20 11.55 9.83 -7.15
C ALA A 20 12.88 9.82 -7.90
N ALA A 21 13.39 8.65 -8.31
CA ALA A 21 14.72 8.53 -8.89
C ALA A 21 14.84 9.38 -10.16
N GLY A 22 15.86 10.23 -10.21
CA GLY A 22 16.10 11.14 -11.34
C GLY A 22 15.23 12.40 -11.37
N LEU A 23 14.26 12.57 -10.46
CA LEU A 23 13.46 13.79 -10.44
C LEU A 23 14.27 14.98 -9.97
N ASP A 24 14.10 16.11 -10.63
CA ASP A 24 14.66 17.39 -10.22
C ASP A 24 13.86 18.06 -9.08
N HIS A 25 14.33 19.20 -8.58
CA HIS A 25 13.64 19.93 -7.51
C HIS A 25 12.22 20.41 -7.87
N ARG A 26 11.97 20.76 -9.13
CA ARG A 26 10.66 21.26 -9.59
C ARG A 26 9.66 20.12 -9.67
N GLU A 27 10.05 19.00 -10.25
CA GLU A 27 9.26 17.77 -10.34
C GLU A 27 8.99 17.19 -8.96
N MET A 28 10.03 17.17 -8.09
CA MET A 28 9.90 16.77 -6.70
C MET A 28 8.87 17.64 -5.95
N ALA A 29 8.92 18.95 -6.11
CA ALA A 29 7.95 19.86 -5.49
C ALA A 29 6.51 19.63 -6.00
N ALA A 30 6.33 19.29 -7.28
CA ALA A 30 5.04 18.92 -7.84
C ALA A 30 4.51 17.62 -7.22
N GLN A 31 5.35 16.59 -7.08
CA GLN A 31 4.97 15.33 -6.43
C GLN A 31 4.61 15.51 -4.96
N VAL A 32 5.37 16.33 -4.21
CA VAL A 32 5.04 16.67 -2.82
C VAL A 32 3.67 17.33 -2.72
N ARG A 33 3.37 18.31 -3.57
CA ARG A 33 2.07 18.99 -3.60
C ARG A 33 0.93 18.02 -3.88
N LEU A 34 1.07 17.18 -4.91
CA LEU A 34 0.09 16.17 -5.26
C LEU A 34 -0.14 15.18 -4.10
N ALA A 35 0.93 14.77 -3.41
CA ALA A 35 0.82 13.88 -2.25
C ALA A 35 0.11 14.56 -1.07
N GLN A 36 0.34 15.85 -0.85
CA GLN A 36 -0.36 16.64 0.17
C GLN A 36 -1.85 16.78 -0.14
N GLU A 37 -2.22 17.10 -1.39
CA GLU A 37 -3.60 17.18 -1.85
C GLU A 37 -4.34 15.85 -1.70
N ARG A 38 -3.68 14.74 -2.05
CA ARG A 38 -4.24 13.39 -1.86
C ARG A 38 -4.43 13.04 -0.40
N ALA A 39 -3.46 13.33 0.46
CA ALA A 39 -3.60 13.13 1.90
C ALA A 39 -4.71 14.01 2.49
N GLY A 40 -4.83 15.26 2.05
CA GLY A 40 -5.93 16.16 2.43
C GLY A 40 -7.29 15.60 2.02
N SER A 41 -7.42 15.14 0.78
CA SER A 41 -8.65 14.52 0.27
C SER A 41 -9.01 13.25 1.02
N ALA A 42 -8.03 12.38 1.31
CA ALA A 42 -8.25 11.14 2.05
C ALA A 42 -8.68 11.36 3.51
N ARG A 43 -8.34 12.51 4.13
CA ARG A 43 -8.83 12.87 5.47
C ARG A 43 -10.31 13.24 5.49
N LEU A 44 -10.81 13.74 4.36
CA LEU A 44 -12.23 14.12 4.19
C LEU A 44 -13.08 12.93 3.73
N ALA A 45 -12.46 11.85 3.24
CA ALA A 45 -13.15 10.66 2.80
C ALA A 45 -13.78 9.88 3.97
N PRO A 46 -14.83 9.09 3.72
CA PRO A 46 -15.37 8.16 4.70
C PRO A 46 -14.28 7.26 5.27
N ARG A 47 -14.32 7.00 6.57
CA ARG A 47 -13.35 6.13 7.22
C ARG A 47 -13.49 4.70 6.74
N GLU A 48 -12.38 4.13 6.27
CA GLU A 48 -12.31 2.72 5.92
C GLU A 48 -12.17 1.86 7.19
N PRO A 49 -12.76 0.65 7.21
CA PRO A 49 -12.86 -0.20 8.40
C PRO A 49 -11.56 -0.92 8.79
N HIS A 50 -10.48 -0.80 8.02
CA HIS A 50 -9.23 -1.55 8.22
C HIS A 50 -8.01 -0.66 8.44
N THR A 51 -6.99 -1.24 9.07
CA THR A 51 -5.71 -0.57 9.35
C THR A 51 -5.01 -0.09 8.09
N LEU A 52 -5.12 -0.86 7.00
CA LEU A 52 -4.71 -0.40 5.67
C LEU A 52 -5.89 0.34 5.04
N SER A 53 -5.73 1.65 4.84
CA SER A 53 -6.74 2.56 4.28
C SER A 53 -6.09 3.53 3.31
N GLU A 54 -6.87 4.17 2.43
CA GLU A 54 -6.39 5.25 1.56
C GLU A 54 -5.70 6.35 2.35
N LEU A 55 -6.25 6.71 3.51
CA LEU A 55 -5.65 7.73 4.36
C LEU A 55 -4.25 7.34 4.81
N LEU A 56 -4.08 6.11 5.34
CA LEU A 56 -2.77 5.64 5.76
C LEU A 56 -1.78 5.59 4.57
N ILE A 57 -2.25 5.09 3.42
CA ILE A 57 -1.43 5.01 2.20
C ILE A 57 -0.99 6.42 1.76
N ALA A 58 -1.92 7.37 1.70
CA ALA A 58 -1.68 8.74 1.28
C ALA A 58 -0.73 9.47 2.24
N GLU A 59 -0.91 9.32 3.55
CA GLU A 59 -0.04 9.95 4.55
C GLU A 59 1.39 9.37 4.51
N LEU A 60 1.53 8.06 4.37
CA LEU A 60 2.83 7.42 4.22
C LEU A 60 3.53 7.88 2.93
N ARG A 61 2.81 7.98 1.81
CA ARG A 61 3.34 8.52 0.55
C ARG A 61 3.80 9.96 0.73
N ARG A 62 2.95 10.82 1.30
CA ARG A 62 3.27 12.23 1.59
C ARG A 62 4.55 12.35 2.41
N HIS A 63 4.64 11.63 3.52
CA HIS A 63 5.82 11.68 4.38
C HIS A 63 7.11 11.22 3.69
N GLN A 64 7.02 10.23 2.78
CA GLN A 64 8.19 9.81 2.01
C GLN A 64 8.60 10.85 0.96
N TRP A 65 7.65 11.45 0.25
CA TRP A 65 7.93 12.54 -0.70
C TRP A 65 8.57 13.75 -0.01
N GLU A 66 8.00 14.22 1.10
CA GLU A 66 8.52 15.34 1.88
C GLU A 66 9.93 15.06 2.40
N ARG A 67 10.20 13.83 2.84
CA ARG A 67 11.53 13.40 3.29
C ARG A 67 12.56 13.43 2.17
N ILE A 68 12.21 12.95 0.97
CA ILE A 68 13.11 12.98 -0.20
C ILE A 68 13.39 14.42 -0.61
N ALA A 69 12.36 15.26 -0.72
CA ALA A 69 12.52 16.67 -1.04
C ALA A 69 13.43 17.40 -0.03
N HIS A 70 13.26 17.12 1.26
CA HIS A 70 14.13 17.66 2.30
C HIS A 70 15.58 17.17 2.16
N LEU A 71 15.78 15.88 1.86
CA LEU A 71 17.12 15.32 1.62
C LEU A 71 17.81 16.01 0.43
N MET A 72 17.11 16.13 -0.70
CA MET A 72 17.67 16.80 -1.89
C MET A 72 18.11 18.22 -1.56
N LYS A 73 17.27 19.00 -0.86
CA LYS A 73 17.61 20.36 -0.45
C LYS A 73 18.80 20.41 0.50
N LYS A 74 18.84 19.50 1.48
CA LYS A 74 19.89 19.45 2.51
C LYS A 74 21.26 19.10 1.92
N GLU A 75 21.29 18.16 0.99
CA GLU A 75 22.53 17.63 0.39
C GLU A 75 22.87 18.31 -0.95
N GLY A 76 22.09 19.30 -1.40
CA GLY A 76 22.32 20.01 -2.65
C GLY A 76 22.20 19.13 -3.90
N MET A 77 21.32 18.12 -3.88
CA MET A 77 21.13 17.20 -4.99
C MET A 77 20.33 17.86 -6.11
N ALA A 78 20.91 18.01 -7.30
CA ALA A 78 20.21 18.51 -8.47
C ALA A 78 19.03 17.59 -8.87
N GLU A 79 19.27 16.28 -8.82
CA GLU A 79 18.30 15.22 -9.04
C GLU A 79 18.38 14.20 -7.91
N TYR A 80 17.27 13.54 -7.57
CA TYR A 80 17.29 12.54 -6.52
C TYR A 80 17.99 11.26 -6.98
N VAL A 81 19.07 10.92 -6.27
CA VAL A 81 19.83 9.68 -6.48
C VAL A 81 19.60 8.73 -5.29
N PRO A 82 18.85 7.62 -5.45
CA PRO A 82 18.55 6.69 -4.35
C PRO A 82 19.78 6.14 -3.64
N ALA A 83 20.91 5.97 -4.36
CA ALA A 83 22.16 5.50 -3.79
C ALA A 83 22.77 6.46 -2.74
N LEU A 84 22.46 7.76 -2.83
CA LEU A 84 22.89 8.76 -1.85
C LEU A 84 21.93 8.87 -0.65
N ASP A 85 20.81 8.16 -0.67
CA ASP A 85 19.83 8.15 0.39
C ASP A 85 20.16 7.10 1.46
N VAL A 86 21.03 7.49 2.40
CA VAL A 86 21.46 6.65 3.52
C VAL A 86 20.27 6.10 4.32
N ARG A 87 19.20 6.88 4.46
CA ARG A 87 18.00 6.48 5.19
C ARG A 87 17.18 5.46 4.39
N GLY A 88 17.05 5.65 3.08
CA GLY A 88 16.52 4.67 2.14
C GLY A 88 17.26 3.33 2.22
N ALA A 89 18.59 3.35 2.12
CA ALA A 89 19.43 2.15 2.23
C ALA A 89 19.32 1.46 3.61
N ARG A 90 19.17 2.23 4.70
CA ARG A 90 18.90 1.65 6.03
C ARG A 90 17.56 0.92 6.07
N TYR A 91 16.52 1.45 5.43
CA TYR A 91 15.22 0.80 5.39
C TYR A 91 15.24 -0.53 4.66
N GLU A 92 15.95 -0.63 3.54
CA GLU A 92 16.10 -1.90 2.83
C GLU A 92 16.87 -2.94 3.65
N ARG A 93 17.90 -2.53 4.38
CA ARG A 93 18.59 -3.42 5.33
C ARG A 93 17.67 -3.91 6.44
N GLN A 94 16.84 -3.04 7.02
CA GLN A 94 15.87 -3.43 8.05
C GLN A 94 14.81 -4.39 7.51
N ARG A 95 14.33 -4.18 6.28
CA ARG A 95 13.42 -5.09 5.59
C ARG A 95 14.04 -6.47 5.42
N LEU A 96 15.28 -6.54 4.95
CA LEU A 96 16.01 -7.81 4.79
C LEU A 96 16.22 -8.52 6.13
N GLN A 97 16.60 -7.79 7.19
CA GLN A 97 16.74 -8.35 8.53
C GLN A 97 15.42 -8.93 9.05
N ARG A 98 14.31 -8.18 8.93
CA ARG A 98 12.97 -8.69 9.25
C ARG A 98 12.67 -9.97 8.48
N LEU A 99 12.83 -9.97 7.16
CA LEU A 99 12.52 -11.11 6.32
C LEU A 99 13.31 -12.37 6.73
N VAL A 100 14.60 -12.21 7.04
CA VAL A 100 15.43 -13.31 7.56
C VAL A 100 14.90 -13.83 8.89
N THR A 101 14.52 -12.94 9.82
CA THR A 101 13.91 -13.32 11.10
C THR A 101 12.62 -14.10 10.88
N ASP A 102 11.68 -13.58 10.08
CA ASP A 102 10.39 -14.21 9.80
C ASP A 102 10.56 -15.61 9.17
N VAL A 103 11.48 -15.75 8.21
CA VAL A 103 11.82 -17.04 7.60
C VAL A 103 12.44 -18.01 8.61
N THR A 104 13.31 -17.52 9.48
CA THR A 104 13.97 -18.35 10.50
C THR A 104 12.97 -18.83 11.53
N GLU A 105 12.08 -17.97 12.01
CA GLU A 105 10.98 -18.33 12.90
C GLU A 105 10.06 -19.35 12.25
N ALA A 106 9.68 -19.16 10.98
CA ALA A 106 8.87 -20.10 10.23
C ALA A 106 9.46 -21.52 10.21
N LYS A 107 10.77 -21.63 9.97
CA LYS A 107 11.49 -22.90 9.98
C LYS A 107 11.52 -23.52 11.37
N ARG A 108 11.76 -22.71 12.42
CA ARG A 108 11.79 -23.18 13.82
C ARG A 108 10.42 -23.70 14.27
N SER A 109 9.33 -23.14 13.76
CA SER A 109 7.96 -23.61 14.04
C SER A 109 7.59 -24.92 13.34
N GLY A 110 8.55 -25.62 12.71
CA GLY A 110 8.34 -26.93 12.09
C GLY A 110 7.68 -26.88 10.71
N ALA A 111 7.64 -25.71 10.05
CA ALA A 111 7.12 -25.60 8.70
C ALA A 111 8.07 -26.34 7.72
N CYS A 112 7.58 -27.41 7.08
CA CYS A 112 8.33 -28.17 6.08
C CYS A 112 8.69 -27.34 4.84
N VAL A 113 7.88 -26.34 4.50
CA VAL A 113 8.12 -25.40 3.39
C VAL A 113 7.82 -23.98 3.87
N VAL A 114 8.76 -23.06 3.63
CA VAL A 114 8.56 -21.62 3.83
C VAL A 114 8.46 -20.98 2.47
N GLU A 115 7.30 -20.36 2.20
CA GLU A 115 7.03 -19.66 0.95
C GLU A 115 7.16 -18.16 1.19
N ILE A 116 8.04 -17.51 0.41
CA ILE A 116 8.17 -16.05 0.43
C ILE A 116 7.17 -15.48 -0.57
N ALA A 117 6.17 -14.77 -0.07
CA ALA A 117 5.04 -14.30 -0.84
C ALA A 117 5.18 -12.84 -1.26
N ARG A 118 5.03 -12.61 -2.57
CA ARG A 118 4.93 -11.29 -3.20
C ARG A 118 3.49 -10.82 -3.26
N HIS A 119 2.92 -10.48 -2.11
CA HIS A 119 1.55 -9.94 -2.09
C HIS A 119 1.51 -8.50 -2.55
N ARG A 120 0.45 -8.14 -3.27
CA ARG A 120 0.15 -6.78 -3.73
C ARG A 120 -0.97 -6.20 -2.88
N VAL A 121 -1.07 -4.87 -2.84
CA VAL A 121 -2.21 -4.19 -2.20
C VAL A 121 -3.25 -3.89 -3.26
N TYR A 122 -4.45 -4.43 -3.07
CA TYR A 122 -5.60 -4.18 -3.91
C TYR A 122 -6.60 -3.31 -3.16
N ARG A 123 -7.12 -2.30 -3.87
CA ARG A 123 -8.33 -1.58 -3.52
C ARG A 123 -9.53 -2.33 -4.07
N ILE A 124 -10.52 -2.55 -3.23
CA ILE A 124 -11.77 -3.22 -3.57
C ILE A 124 -12.88 -2.23 -3.28
N ASP A 125 -13.60 -1.84 -4.33
CA ASP A 125 -14.80 -1.02 -4.19
C ASP A 125 -16.04 -1.88 -4.37
N ALA A 126 -17.03 -1.67 -3.51
CA ALA A 126 -18.32 -2.34 -3.57
C ALA A 126 -19.47 -1.34 -3.45
N ARG A 127 -20.56 -1.61 -4.17
CA ARG A 127 -21.78 -0.81 -4.15
C ARG A 127 -22.98 -1.63 -3.74
N PRO A 128 -24.03 -1.01 -3.19
CA PRO A 128 -25.29 -1.70 -2.98
C PRO A 128 -25.85 -2.29 -4.29
N ALA A 129 -26.45 -3.48 -4.23
CA ALA A 129 -26.99 -4.27 -5.31
C ALA A 129 -28.47 -3.92 -5.59
N ALA A 130 -29.17 -3.34 -4.61
CA ALA A 130 -30.49 -2.76 -4.82
C ALA A 130 -30.38 -1.29 -5.26
N SER A 131 -31.10 -0.92 -6.33
CA SER A 131 -31.10 0.40 -6.97
C SER A 131 -31.69 1.55 -6.13
N SER A 132 -32.10 1.32 -4.89
CA SER A 132 -32.92 2.26 -4.12
C SER A 132 -32.15 3.25 -3.23
N ALA A 133 -30.83 3.37 -3.37
CA ALA A 133 -30.13 4.46 -2.68
C ALA A 133 -28.92 4.95 -3.46
N ALA A 134 -29.14 5.91 -4.36
CA ALA A 134 -28.09 6.78 -4.90
C ALA A 134 -27.30 7.54 -3.81
N HIS A 135 -27.72 7.43 -2.54
CA HIS A 135 -27.12 8.07 -1.36
C HIS A 135 -26.31 7.13 -0.46
N VAL A 136 -26.24 5.83 -0.75
CA VAL A 136 -25.42 4.91 0.06
C VAL A 136 -23.98 4.92 -0.47
N PRO A 137 -22.98 5.23 0.39
CA PRO A 137 -21.61 5.39 -0.04
C PRO A 137 -21.00 4.07 -0.54
N VAL A 138 -20.09 4.19 -1.51
CA VAL A 138 -19.23 3.09 -1.95
C VAL A 138 -18.44 2.60 -0.74
N LEU A 139 -18.43 1.29 -0.51
CA LEU A 139 -17.51 0.69 0.47
C LEU A 139 -16.18 0.46 -0.23
N THR A 140 -15.11 1.02 0.34
CA THR A 140 -13.74 0.81 -0.13
C THR A 140 -12.95 0.03 0.93
N LEU A 141 -12.20 -0.98 0.50
CA LEU A 141 -11.29 -1.76 1.34
C LEU A 141 -9.93 -1.91 0.66
N HIS A 142 -8.86 -1.95 1.47
CA HIS A 142 -7.52 -2.28 1.00
C HIS A 142 -7.04 -3.61 1.58
N LEU A 143 -6.68 -4.57 0.71
CA LEU A 143 -6.24 -5.91 1.11
C LEU A 143 -4.92 -6.32 0.46
N MET A 144 -4.10 -7.06 1.21
CA MET A 144 -2.88 -7.67 0.68
C MET A 144 -3.11 -9.09 0.19
N LYS A 145 -2.90 -9.35 -1.11
CA LYS A 145 -3.05 -10.69 -1.71
C LYS A 145 -2.10 -10.93 -2.88
N ALA A 146 -1.89 -12.20 -3.23
CA ALA A 146 -1.08 -12.58 -4.37
C ALA A 146 -1.74 -12.22 -5.71
N SER A 147 -3.08 -12.22 -5.78
CA SER A 147 -3.85 -11.97 -7.00
C SER A 147 -5.10 -11.12 -6.73
N PRO A 148 -5.66 -10.45 -7.75
CA PRO A 148 -6.93 -9.72 -7.62
C PRO A 148 -8.08 -10.65 -7.22
N ASP A 149 -8.16 -11.85 -7.80
CA ASP A 149 -9.19 -12.84 -7.46
C ASP A 149 -9.08 -13.27 -5.99
N GLY A 150 -7.87 -13.53 -5.51
CA GLY A 150 -7.64 -13.87 -4.10
C GLY A 150 -7.97 -12.71 -3.15
N ALA A 151 -7.92 -11.46 -3.63
CA ALA A 151 -8.35 -10.27 -2.90
C ALA A 151 -9.88 -10.20 -2.82
N ALA A 152 -10.57 -10.39 -3.95
CA ALA A 152 -12.02 -10.45 -4.01
C ALA A 152 -12.59 -11.58 -3.14
N GLU A 153 -12.03 -12.79 -3.27
CA GLU A 153 -12.41 -13.95 -2.47
C GLU A 153 -12.23 -13.70 -0.97
N LYS A 154 -11.10 -13.10 -0.57
CA LYS A 154 -10.85 -12.79 0.84
C LYS A 154 -11.81 -11.73 1.36
N ALA A 155 -12.11 -10.71 0.56
CA ALA A 155 -13.09 -9.69 0.91
C ALA A 155 -14.45 -10.35 1.15
N TRP A 156 -14.90 -11.23 0.25
CA TRP A 156 -16.14 -11.98 0.42
C TRP A 156 -16.13 -12.92 1.63
N ALA A 157 -15.06 -13.69 1.81
CA ALA A 157 -14.97 -14.67 2.89
C ALA A 157 -14.98 -14.05 4.29
N VAL A 158 -14.46 -12.84 4.45
CA VAL A 158 -14.39 -12.12 5.74
C VAL A 158 -15.62 -11.26 5.96
N HIS A 159 -16.11 -10.59 4.92
CA HIS A 159 -17.13 -9.55 5.07
C HIS A 159 -18.50 -9.93 4.50
N GLY A 160 -18.62 -11.04 3.77
CA GLY A 160 -19.89 -11.61 3.30
C GLY A 160 -20.57 -12.56 4.27
N ARG A 161 -19.90 -12.94 5.37
CA ARG A 161 -20.48 -13.80 6.43
C ARG A 161 -21.44 -13.04 7.34
N ASP A 162 -22.17 -13.77 8.17
CA ASP A 162 -23.12 -13.19 9.10
C ASP A 162 -22.51 -12.13 10.04
N GLY A 163 -23.10 -10.94 10.06
CA GLY A 163 -22.60 -9.72 10.71
C GLY A 163 -21.58 -8.89 9.91
N GLY A 164 -21.20 -9.32 8.71
CA GLY A 164 -20.15 -8.70 7.90
C GLY A 164 -20.57 -7.48 7.07
N LEU A 165 -19.58 -6.70 6.62
CA LEU A 165 -19.80 -5.43 5.88
C LEU A 165 -20.64 -5.58 4.61
N TYR A 166 -20.61 -6.76 3.97
CA TYR A 166 -21.37 -7.06 2.75
C TYR A 166 -22.68 -7.81 3.00
N GLN A 167 -22.96 -8.20 4.25
CA GLN A 167 -24.04 -9.14 4.56
C GLN A 167 -25.41 -8.47 4.74
N ARG A 168 -25.46 -7.17 5.09
CA ARG A 168 -26.71 -6.49 5.48
C ARG A 168 -27.66 -6.09 4.34
N GLY A 169 -27.44 -6.49 3.08
CA GLY A 169 -28.43 -6.24 2.02
C GLY A 169 -27.86 -5.89 0.65
N GLY A 170 -27.09 -6.80 0.06
CA GLY A 170 -26.69 -6.68 -1.34
C GLY A 170 -25.65 -5.60 -1.52
N TYR A 171 -24.38 -5.92 -1.35
CA TYR A 171 -23.30 -5.16 -1.99
C TYR A 171 -22.68 -6.06 -3.06
N ARG A 172 -22.35 -5.49 -4.23
CA ARG A 172 -21.63 -6.14 -5.30
C ARG A 172 -20.27 -5.46 -5.41
N ILE A 173 -19.20 -6.26 -5.42
CA ILE A 173 -17.87 -5.76 -5.78
C ILE A 173 -17.94 -5.20 -7.20
N THR A 174 -17.63 -3.92 -7.35
CA THR A 174 -17.67 -3.20 -8.62
C THR A 174 -16.29 -3.05 -9.25
N SER A 175 -15.23 -3.00 -8.44
CA SER A 175 -13.85 -2.96 -8.92
C SER A 175 -12.90 -3.64 -7.94
N VAL A 176 -11.84 -4.20 -8.51
CA VAL A 176 -10.66 -4.69 -7.79
C VAL A 176 -9.45 -4.15 -8.52
N GLU A 177 -8.80 -3.15 -7.95
CA GLU A 177 -7.71 -2.42 -8.58
C GLU A 177 -6.46 -2.54 -7.74
N GLN A 178 -5.29 -2.64 -8.38
CA GLN A 178 -4.03 -2.65 -7.66
C GLN A 178 -3.70 -1.22 -7.20
N ALA A 179 -3.67 -0.98 -5.89
CA ALA A 179 -3.49 0.36 -5.30
C ALA A 179 -2.01 0.76 -5.16
N LEU A 180 -1.12 -0.23 -5.01
CA LEU A 180 0.34 -0.03 -4.94
C LEU A 180 1.03 -0.79 -6.09
N LEU A 181 1.82 -0.06 -6.89
CA LEU A 181 2.62 -0.62 -8.00
C LEU A 181 3.73 -1.54 -7.51
N GLU A 182 4.21 -2.42 -8.38
CA GLU A 182 5.19 -3.46 -8.03
C GLU A 182 6.62 -2.93 -7.83
N PRO A 183 7.42 -3.53 -6.94
CA PRO A 183 8.88 -3.41 -6.87
C PRO A 183 9.61 -3.71 -8.19
N GLY A 184 8.99 -4.48 -9.10
CA GLY A 184 9.52 -4.88 -10.42
C GLY A 184 8.85 -4.20 -11.63
N GLU A 185 7.82 -3.38 -11.41
CA GLU A 185 7.31 -2.41 -12.40
C GLU A 185 8.01 -1.04 -12.25
N LEU A 186 8.98 -1.01 -11.34
CA LEU A 186 9.71 0.18 -10.87
C LEU A 186 11.17 0.20 -11.35
N PHE A 187 11.56 -0.79 -12.18
CA PHE A 187 12.85 -0.91 -12.85
C PHE A 187 12.66 -1.55 -14.24
#